data_AF-A0A2E8XHE2-F1
#
_entry.id   AF-A0A2E8XHE2-F1
#
_cell.length_a   1.000
_cell.length_b   1.000
_cell.length_c   1.000
_cell.angle_alpha   90.00
_cell.angle_beta   90.00
_cell.angle_gamma   90.00
#
_symmetry.space_group_name_H-M   'P 1'
#
loop_
_entity.id
_entity.type
_entity.pdbx_description
1 polymer ?
#
loop_
_entity_poly.entity_id
_entity_poly.type
_entity_poly.pdbx_seq_one_letter_code
_entity_poly.pdbx_strand_id
1 'polypeptide(L)'
;MSIFEYLATMVAIVLGLAAANLLKAFSKTMITINWRDMGWFLSLWCAILLLVLLGFFWAFWRLYSDSTEISIWEFICVPFFLVTCFFLSTEFLPVPEKAEDKIDPYKYFIEARKPFFITLLLFWAHITIMPSFIGYEQPMLEIYFGLLMVILSFSGILLTTIRAHKILVLLWSAGFLSQEALQIAIGL
;
A
#
# COMPACT_ATOMS: atom_id res chain seq x y z
N MET A 1 -17.14 20.54 15.45
CA MET A 1 -16.07 19.90 14.68
C MET A 1 -16.07 20.50 13.30
N SER A 2 -14.91 20.89 12.78
CA SER A 2 -14.79 21.34 11.39
C SER A 2 -15.02 20.14 10.45
N ILE A 3 -15.38 20.41 9.19
CA ILE A 3 -15.51 19.35 8.18
C ILE A 3 -14.19 18.58 8.06
N PHE A 4 -13.05 19.29 8.08
CA PHE A 4 -11.72 18.68 8.08
C PHE A 4 -11.54 17.66 9.22
N GLU A 5 -11.89 18.01 10.47
CA GLU A 5 -11.75 17.09 11.62
C GLU A 5 -12.56 15.80 11.43
N TYR A 6 -13.77 15.90 10.88
CA TYR A 6 -14.61 14.74 10.57
C TYR A 6 -13.96 13.85 9.50
N LEU A 7 -13.47 14.45 8.41
CA LEU A 7 -12.83 13.73 7.30
C LEU A 7 -11.52 13.08 7.72
N ALA A 8 -10.68 13.79 8.49
CA ALA A 8 -9.44 13.27 9.04
C ALA A 8 -9.69 12.10 10.00
N THR A 9 -10.74 12.18 10.83
CA THR A 9 -11.16 11.08 11.70
C THR A 9 -11.57 9.85 10.89
N MET A 10 -12.34 10.04 9.82
CA MET A 10 -12.76 8.94 8.95
C MET A 10 -11.57 8.26 8.26
N VAL A 11 -10.63 9.05 7.71
CA VAL A 11 -9.37 8.54 7.13
C VAL A 11 -8.56 7.76 8.17
N ALA A 12 -8.39 8.30 9.39
CA ALA A 12 -7.66 7.66 10.46
C ALA A 12 -8.30 6.32 10.89
N ILE A 13 -9.64 6.24 10.95
CA ILE A 13 -10.36 5.00 11.26
C ILE A 13 -10.03 3.91 10.23
N VAL A 14 -10.15 4.22 8.94
CA VAL A 14 -9.93 3.22 7.89
C VAL A 14 -8.46 2.83 7.79
N LEU A 15 -7.53 3.78 7.97
CA LEU A 15 -6.10 3.46 8.08
C LEU A 15 -5.80 2.62 9.33
N GLY A 16 -6.44 2.89 10.46
CA GLY A 16 -6.32 2.08 11.67
C GLY A 16 -6.79 0.63 11.47
N LEU A 17 -7.90 0.44 10.74
CA LEU A 17 -8.37 -0.89 10.34
C LEU A 17 -7.37 -1.59 9.40
N ALA A 18 -6.85 -0.89 8.40
CA ALA A 18 -5.82 -1.42 7.50
C ALA A 18 -4.54 -1.83 8.26
N ALA A 19 -4.12 -1.03 9.25
CA ALA A 19 -2.98 -1.35 10.11
C ALA A 19 -3.25 -2.62 10.94
N ALA A 20 -4.44 -2.73 11.54
CA ALA A 20 -4.83 -3.91 12.31
C ALA A 20 -4.84 -5.17 11.44
N ASN A 21 -5.34 -5.09 10.21
CA ASN A 21 -5.32 -6.19 9.24
C ASN A 21 -3.90 -6.64 8.90
N LEU A 22 -3.02 -5.70 8.60
CA LEU A 22 -1.61 -5.99 8.30
C LEU A 22 -0.89 -6.61 9.49
N LEU A 23 -1.10 -6.11 10.71
CA LEU A 23 -0.51 -6.66 11.93
C LEU A 23 -1.03 -8.08 12.23
N LYS A 24 -2.32 -8.33 12.03
CA LYS A 24 -2.91 -9.66 12.16
C LYS A 24 -2.34 -10.63 11.13
N ALA A 25 -2.22 -10.19 9.87
CA ALA A 25 -1.62 -10.96 8.78
C ALA A 25 -0.13 -11.26 9.04
N PHE A 26 0.62 -10.28 9.55
CA PHE A 26 2.02 -10.42 9.92
C PHE A 26 2.20 -11.43 11.06
N SER A 27 1.47 -11.26 12.16
CA SER A 27 1.50 -12.15 13.33
C SER A 27 1.22 -13.60 12.92
N LYS A 28 0.18 -13.80 12.10
CA LYS A 28 -0.18 -15.11 11.59
C LYS A 28 0.92 -15.72 10.74
N THR A 29 1.47 -14.95 9.80
CA THR A 29 2.57 -15.40 8.93
C THR A 29 3.75 -15.90 9.75
N MET A 30 4.11 -15.20 10.84
CA MET A 30 5.21 -15.62 11.71
C MET A 30 4.95 -16.93 12.46
N ILE A 31 3.70 -17.20 12.83
CA ILE A 31 3.34 -18.36 13.66
C ILE A 31 3.05 -19.59 12.80
N THR A 32 2.34 -19.42 11.67
CA THR A 32 1.76 -20.55 10.94
C THR A 32 2.53 -20.95 9.68
N ILE A 33 3.38 -20.08 9.15
CA ILE A 33 4.06 -20.32 7.86
C ILE A 33 5.55 -20.53 8.10
N ASN A 34 6.12 -21.55 7.47
CA ASN A 34 7.56 -21.79 7.53
C ASN A 34 8.33 -20.56 7.02
N TRP A 35 9.18 -20.01 7.88
CA TRP A 35 9.93 -18.78 7.63
C TRP A 35 10.79 -18.88 6.37
N ARG A 36 11.50 -19.99 6.15
CA ARG A 36 12.42 -20.16 5.01
C ARG A 36 11.70 -20.21 3.67
N ASP A 37 10.47 -20.69 3.65
CA ASP A 37 9.71 -20.94 2.43
C ASP A 37 8.96 -19.69 2.00
N MET A 38 7.95 -19.29 2.77
CA MET A 38 7.00 -18.23 2.42
C MET A 38 6.86 -17.17 3.51
N GLY A 39 7.25 -17.48 4.75
CA GLY A 39 7.06 -16.59 5.89
C GLY A 39 7.76 -15.24 5.69
N TRP A 40 9.05 -15.25 5.33
CA TRP A 40 9.78 -13.99 5.09
C TRP A 40 9.15 -13.12 3.99
N PHE A 41 8.63 -13.75 2.93
CA PHE A 41 8.07 -13.07 1.77
C PHE A 41 6.76 -12.35 2.12
N LEU A 42 5.85 -13.04 2.80
CA LEU A 42 4.57 -12.46 3.24
C LEU A 42 4.77 -11.44 4.37
N SER A 43 5.70 -11.72 5.30
CA SER A 43 6.06 -10.78 6.37
C SER A 43 6.65 -9.49 5.81
N LEU A 44 7.47 -9.57 4.75
CA LEU A 44 8.02 -8.39 4.08
C LEU A 44 6.90 -7.55 3.45
N TRP A 45 5.94 -8.17 2.76
CA TRP A 45 4.77 -7.45 2.24
C TRP A 45 3.99 -6.74 3.35
N CYS A 46 3.74 -7.41 4.48
CA CYS A 46 3.05 -6.79 5.60
C CYS A 46 3.83 -5.59 6.16
N ALA A 47 5.14 -5.76 6.36
CA ALA A 47 6.00 -4.72 6.92
C ALA A 47 6.12 -3.51 5.99
N ILE A 48 6.33 -3.72 4.69
CA ILE A 48 6.46 -2.62 3.73
C ILE A 48 5.13 -1.88 3.54
N LEU A 49 3.99 -2.59 3.54
CA LEU A 49 2.67 -1.95 3.48
C LEU A 49 2.38 -1.15 4.75
N LEU A 50 2.83 -1.60 5.93
CA LEU A 50 2.73 -0.79 7.16
C LEU A 50 3.53 0.51 7.06
N LEU A 51 4.72 0.47 6.44
CA LEU A 51 5.50 1.68 6.19
C LEU A 51 4.80 2.61 5.19
N VAL A 52 4.21 2.06 4.12
CA VAL A 52 3.42 2.83 3.15
C VAL A 52 2.20 3.49 3.81
N LEU A 53 1.52 2.76 4.70
CA LEU A 53 0.41 3.28 5.49
C LEU A 53 0.85 4.48 6.32
N LEU A 54 1.99 4.36 7.00
CA LEU A 54 2.53 5.43 7.84
C LEU A 54 2.95 6.64 7.00
N GLY A 55 3.66 6.42 5.88
CA GLY A 55 4.04 7.49 4.94
C GLY A 55 2.81 8.21 4.38
N PHE A 56 1.79 7.46 3.95
CA PHE A 56 0.52 8.03 3.50
C PHE A 56 -0.20 8.83 4.59
N PHE A 57 -0.23 8.32 5.83
CA PHE A 57 -0.84 9.01 6.97
C PHE A 57 -0.18 10.38 7.20
N TRP A 58 1.15 10.43 7.23
CA TRP A 58 1.88 11.69 7.41
C TRP A 58 1.74 12.64 6.22
N ALA A 59 1.78 12.12 4.99
CA ALA A 59 1.56 12.92 3.79
C ALA A 59 0.17 13.55 3.77
N PHE A 60 -0.87 12.78 4.11
CA PHE A 60 -2.23 13.26 4.25
C PHE A 60 -2.33 14.36 5.30
N TRP A 61 -1.74 14.14 6.48
CA TRP A 61 -1.76 15.15 7.55
C TRP A 61 -1.08 16.45 7.12
N ARG A 62 0.08 16.37 6.46
CA ARG A 62 0.82 17.55 5.98
C ARG A 62 0.07 18.35 4.92
N LEU A 63 -0.61 17.67 4.00
CA LEU A 63 -1.35 18.34 2.92
C LEU A 63 -2.60 19.06 3.43
N TYR A 64 -3.27 18.50 4.43
CA TYR A 64 -4.57 18.98 4.85
C TYR A 64 -4.61 19.63 6.24
N SER A 65 -3.52 19.67 7.02
CA SER A 65 -3.50 20.27 8.36
C SER A 65 -3.92 21.74 8.37
N ASP A 66 -3.58 22.47 7.31
CA ASP A 66 -3.84 23.91 7.19
C ASP A 66 -5.12 24.20 6.40
N SER A 67 -5.78 23.16 5.89
CA SER A 67 -6.99 23.28 5.07
C SER A 67 -8.23 23.39 5.94
N THR A 68 -8.87 24.55 5.94
CA THR A 68 -10.13 24.78 6.67
C THR A 68 -11.36 24.27 5.92
N GLU A 69 -11.27 24.15 4.59
CA GLU A 69 -12.35 23.71 3.71
C GLU A 69 -11.83 22.72 2.67
N ILE A 70 -12.50 21.57 2.54
CA ILE A 70 -12.29 20.58 1.49
C ILE A 70 -13.62 20.37 0.78
N SER A 71 -13.58 20.40 -0.55
CA SER A 71 -14.72 20.02 -1.38
C SER A 71 -15.08 18.54 -1.16
N ILE A 72 -16.38 18.22 -1.08
CA ILE A 72 -16.84 16.82 -0.97
C ILE A 72 -16.28 15.96 -2.13
N TRP A 73 -16.19 16.52 -3.34
CA TRP A 73 -15.63 15.83 -4.49
C TRP A 73 -14.14 15.58 -4.35
N GLU A 74 -13.41 16.57 -3.86
CA GLU A 74 -11.98 16.44 -3.59
C GLU A 74 -11.73 15.36 -2.52
N PHE A 75 -12.53 15.34 -1.46
CA PHE A 75 -12.47 14.29 -0.44
C PHE A 75 -12.74 12.89 -1.00
N ILE A 76 -13.83 12.73 -1.76
CA ILE A 76 -14.22 11.43 -2.32
C ILE A 76 -13.15 10.95 -3.31
N CYS A 77 -12.72 11.83 -4.21
CA CYS A 77 -11.80 11.48 -5.27
C CYS A 77 -10.37 11.30 -4.76
N VAL A 78 -9.92 12.01 -3.73
CA VAL A 78 -8.53 11.96 -3.27
C VAL A 78 -8.38 11.04 -2.05
N PRO A 79 -8.56 11.50 -0.79
CA PRO A 79 -8.24 10.69 0.38
C PRO A 79 -9.15 9.48 0.54
N PHE A 80 -10.46 9.59 0.28
CA PHE A 80 -11.36 8.46 0.47
C PHE A 80 -11.06 7.30 -0.49
N PHE A 81 -10.87 7.61 -1.77
CA PHE A 81 -10.49 6.60 -2.75
C PHE A 81 -9.13 5.97 -2.44
N LEU A 82 -8.12 6.77 -2.07
CA LEU A 82 -6.78 6.26 -1.71
C LEU A 82 -6.85 5.30 -0.52
N VAL A 83 -7.51 5.73 0.55
CA VAL A 83 -7.63 4.95 1.78
C VAL A 83 -8.44 3.67 1.55
N THR A 84 -9.47 3.73 0.70
CA THR A 84 -10.24 2.54 0.30
C THR A 84 -9.40 1.56 -0.51
N CYS A 85 -8.65 2.04 -1.52
CA CYS A 85 -7.77 1.18 -2.30
C CYS A 85 -6.70 0.54 -1.44
N PHE A 86 -6.11 1.32 -0.52
CA PHE A 86 -5.11 0.84 0.41
C PHE A 86 -5.71 -0.21 1.35
N PHE A 87 -6.85 0.06 1.97
CA PHE A 87 -7.57 -0.90 2.81
C PHE A 87 -7.84 -2.21 2.07
N LEU A 88 -8.38 -2.14 0.85
CA LEU A 88 -8.64 -3.33 0.03
C LEU A 88 -7.34 -4.08 -0.33
N SER A 89 -6.22 -3.39 -0.53
CA SER A 89 -4.93 -4.07 -0.72
C SER A 89 -4.50 -4.84 0.53
N THR A 90 -4.79 -4.35 1.73
CA THR A 90 -4.50 -5.08 2.98
C THR A 90 -5.40 -6.30 3.16
N GLU A 91 -6.68 -6.18 2.82
CA GLU A 91 -7.66 -7.27 2.90
C GLU A 91 -7.39 -8.37 1.87
N PHE A 92 -6.99 -7.98 0.65
CA PHE A 92 -6.70 -8.93 -0.41
C PHE A 92 -5.29 -9.51 -0.35
N LEU A 93 -4.45 -9.07 0.59
CA LEU A 93 -3.12 -9.66 0.77
C LEU A 93 -3.29 -11.17 1.05
N PRO A 94 -2.78 -12.05 0.18
CA PRO A 94 -3.14 -13.47 0.22
C PRO A 94 -2.32 -14.22 1.29
N VAL A 95 -2.69 -13.98 2.54
CA VAL A 95 -2.19 -14.69 3.72
C VAL A 95 -3.22 -15.77 4.12
N PRO A 96 -2.84 -17.06 4.12
CA PRO A 96 -3.75 -18.17 4.42
C PRO A 96 -4.56 -17.97 5.72
N GLU A 97 -5.87 -18.24 5.66
CA GLU A 97 -6.77 -17.95 6.78
C GLU A 97 -6.71 -18.96 7.94
N LYS A 98 -6.29 -20.18 7.70
CA LYS A 98 -6.24 -21.23 8.71
C LYS A 98 -4.92 -21.99 8.64
N ALA A 99 -4.44 -22.39 9.82
CA ALA A 99 -3.37 -23.37 9.95
C ALA A 99 -3.85 -24.81 9.68
N GLU A 100 -5.16 -25.01 9.47
CA GLU A 100 -5.75 -26.32 9.22
C GLU A 100 -5.11 -26.97 7.99
N ASP A 101 -4.60 -28.18 8.22
CA ASP A 101 -3.60 -28.89 7.45
C ASP A 101 -3.76 -28.86 5.93
N LYS A 102 -2.65 -28.57 5.24
CA LYS A 102 -2.37 -28.77 3.80
C LYS A 102 -2.82 -27.68 2.80
N ILE A 103 -3.03 -26.44 3.21
CA ILE A 103 -3.04 -25.36 2.21
C ILE A 103 -1.59 -25.05 1.81
N ASP A 104 -1.21 -25.41 0.59
CA ASP A 104 0.07 -25.00 0.00
C ASP A 104 0.09 -23.46 -0.12
N PRO A 105 0.91 -22.74 0.68
CA PRO A 105 0.93 -21.28 0.65
C PRO A 105 1.33 -20.74 -0.72
N TYR A 106 2.14 -21.50 -1.47
CA TYR A 106 2.55 -21.15 -2.82
C TYR A 106 1.37 -21.09 -3.78
N LYS A 107 0.58 -22.16 -3.83
CA LYS A 107 -0.60 -22.23 -4.67
C LYS A 107 -1.64 -21.20 -4.27
N TYR A 108 -1.89 -21.05 -2.97
CA TYR A 108 -2.84 -20.07 -2.44
C TYR A 108 -2.47 -18.64 -2.86
N PHE A 109 -1.21 -18.23 -2.66
CA PHE A 109 -0.75 -16.91 -3.07
C PHE A 109 -0.99 -16.67 -4.56
N ILE A 110 -0.59 -17.63 -5.41
CA ILE A 110 -0.70 -17.48 -6.86
C ILE A 110 -2.17 -17.36 -7.29
N GLU A 111 -3.08 -18.13 -6.73
CA GLU A 111 -4.51 -18.06 -7.08
C GLU A 111 -5.16 -16.75 -6.62
N ALA A 112 -4.79 -16.25 -5.44
CA ALA A 112 -5.41 -15.07 -4.82
C ALA A 112 -4.66 -13.75 -5.09
N ARG A 113 -3.54 -13.74 -5.83
CA ARG A 113 -2.71 -12.53 -6.02
C ARG A 113 -3.40 -11.35 -6.73
N LYS A 114 -4.34 -11.63 -7.65
CA LYS A 114 -4.81 -10.60 -8.60
C LYS A 114 -5.54 -9.44 -7.90
N PRO A 115 -6.52 -9.68 -7.01
CA PRO A 115 -7.18 -8.61 -6.27
C PRO A 115 -6.19 -7.72 -5.52
N PHE A 116 -5.19 -8.32 -4.85
CA PHE A 116 -4.11 -7.59 -4.16
C PHE A 116 -3.35 -6.64 -5.09
N PHE A 117 -2.83 -7.16 -6.21
CA PHE A 117 -2.03 -6.33 -7.12
C PHE A 117 -2.88 -5.31 -7.90
N ILE A 118 -4.15 -5.60 -8.16
CA ILE A 118 -5.06 -4.65 -8.80
C ILE A 118 -5.32 -3.46 -7.88
N THR A 119 -5.63 -3.69 -6.60
CA THR A 119 -5.88 -2.59 -5.66
C THR A 119 -4.61 -1.80 -5.35
N LEU A 120 -3.46 -2.48 -5.26
CA LEU A 120 -2.16 -1.83 -5.13
C LEU A 120 -1.81 -0.96 -6.34
N LEU A 121 -2.10 -1.46 -7.55
CA LEU A 121 -1.92 -0.71 -8.79
C LEU A 121 -2.79 0.55 -8.81
N LEU A 122 -4.07 0.43 -8.47
CA LEU A 122 -4.99 1.57 -8.42
C LEU A 122 -4.53 2.61 -7.40
N PHE A 123 -4.07 2.17 -6.23
CA PHE A 123 -3.50 3.04 -5.21
C PHE A 123 -2.31 3.86 -5.75
N TRP A 124 -1.31 3.21 -6.32
CA TRP A 124 -0.11 3.89 -6.83
C TRP A 124 -0.37 4.74 -8.08
N ALA A 125 -1.23 4.26 -8.99
CA ALA A 125 -1.61 5.03 -10.17
C ALA A 125 -2.29 6.33 -9.74
N HIS A 126 -3.15 6.27 -8.74
CA HIS A 126 -3.87 7.42 -8.23
C HIS A 126 -2.94 8.43 -7.53
N ILE A 127 -2.02 7.96 -6.69
CA ILE A 127 -0.97 8.82 -6.09
C ILE A 127 -0.12 9.51 -7.16
N THR A 128 0.21 8.81 -8.24
CA THR A 128 1.06 9.35 -9.32
C THR A 128 0.31 10.38 -10.17
N ILE A 129 -1.00 10.21 -10.35
CA ILE A 129 -1.79 11.02 -11.29
C ILE A 129 -2.38 12.27 -10.60
N MET A 130 -2.89 12.13 -9.36
CA MET A 130 -3.61 13.20 -8.67
C MET A 130 -2.86 14.53 -8.52
N PRO A 131 -1.55 14.56 -8.21
CA PRO A 131 -0.78 15.80 -8.10
C PRO A 131 -0.87 16.68 -9.35
N SER A 132 -0.87 16.06 -10.54
CA SER A 132 -1.03 16.77 -11.82
C SER A 132 -2.43 17.38 -11.97
N PHE A 133 -3.47 16.75 -11.41
CA PHE A 133 -4.85 17.26 -11.44
C PHE A 133 -5.10 18.42 -10.47
N ILE A 134 -4.41 18.43 -9.33
CA ILE A 134 -4.54 19.50 -8.32
C ILE A 134 -3.54 20.65 -8.54
N GLY A 135 -2.74 20.60 -9.61
CA GLY A 135 -1.74 21.63 -9.93
C GLY A 135 -0.54 21.65 -9.00
N TYR A 136 -0.26 20.53 -8.32
CA TYR A 136 0.90 20.38 -7.45
C TYR A 136 2.12 19.98 -8.28
N GLU A 137 3.16 20.83 -8.29
CA GLU A 137 4.40 20.52 -8.99
C GLU A 137 5.23 19.49 -8.21
N GLN A 138 5.31 18.27 -8.78
CA GLN A 138 6.16 17.22 -8.22
C GLN A 138 7.57 17.27 -8.80
N PRO A 139 8.61 17.04 -7.97
CA PRO A 139 9.95 16.77 -8.48
C PRO A 139 9.93 15.62 -9.48
N MET A 140 10.69 15.75 -10.58
CA MET A 140 10.75 14.73 -11.65
C MET A 140 11.10 13.33 -11.12
N LEU A 141 11.96 13.25 -10.11
CA LEU A 141 12.33 11.98 -9.48
C LEU A 141 11.14 11.31 -8.78
N GLU A 142 10.27 12.06 -8.11
CA GLU A 142 9.05 11.49 -7.49
C GLU A 142 8.12 10.91 -8.53
N ILE A 143 7.97 11.58 -9.68
CA ILE A 143 7.16 11.08 -10.80
C ILE A 143 7.74 9.76 -11.32
N TYR A 144 9.05 9.67 -11.52
CA TYR A 144 9.69 8.44 -11.98
C TYR A 144 9.56 7.29 -10.97
N PHE A 145 9.68 7.57 -9.67
CA PHE A 145 9.45 6.56 -8.63
C PHE A 145 7.98 6.13 -8.58
N GLY A 146 7.03 7.06 -8.66
CA GLY A 146 5.60 6.73 -8.74
C GLY A 146 5.29 5.81 -9.93
N LEU A 147 5.80 6.15 -11.12
CA LEU A 147 5.69 5.31 -12.31
C LEU A 147 6.34 3.94 -12.13
N LEU A 148 7.51 3.87 -11.49
CA LEU A 148 8.16 2.60 -11.17
C LEU A 148 7.25 1.74 -10.27
N MET A 149 6.63 2.31 -9.24
CA MET A 149 5.72 1.60 -8.33
C MET A 149 4.45 1.12 -9.04
N VAL A 150 3.93 1.89 -9.99
CA VAL A 150 2.83 1.48 -10.88
C VAL A 150 3.23 0.28 -11.72
N ILE A 151 4.40 0.33 -12.39
CA ILE A 151 4.89 -0.77 -13.24
C ILE A 151 5.12 -2.04 -12.41
N LEU A 152 5.73 -1.92 -11.23
CA LEU A 152 5.97 -3.06 -10.34
C LEU A 152 4.65 -3.67 -9.87
N SER A 153 3.68 -2.84 -9.47
CA SER A 153 2.34 -3.32 -9.05
C SER A 153 1.61 -4.02 -10.19
N PHE A 154 1.65 -3.46 -11.41
CA PHE A 154 1.09 -4.08 -12.61
C PHE A 154 1.75 -5.42 -12.93
N SER A 155 3.08 -5.52 -12.79
CA SER A 155 3.80 -6.77 -13.06
C SER A 155 3.32 -7.92 -12.17
N GLY A 156 2.94 -7.66 -10.92
CA GLY A 156 2.41 -8.67 -10.01
C GLY A 156 1.09 -9.32 -10.48
N ILE A 157 0.32 -8.63 -11.31
CA ILE A 157 -0.89 -9.20 -11.94
C ILE A 157 -0.48 -10.29 -12.95
N LEU A 158 0.54 -10.01 -13.76
CA LEU A 158 0.97 -10.85 -14.88
C LEU A 158 1.81 -12.05 -14.44
N LEU A 159 2.66 -11.87 -13.43
CA LEU A 159 3.59 -12.91 -12.96
C LEU A 159 2.86 -14.14 -12.44
N THR A 160 3.24 -15.32 -12.93
CA THR A 160 2.61 -16.61 -12.59
C THR A 160 3.44 -17.48 -11.65
N THR A 161 4.70 -17.12 -11.40
CA THR A 161 5.62 -17.93 -10.58
C THR A 161 5.97 -17.25 -9.27
N ILE A 162 6.06 -18.02 -8.18
CA ILE A 162 6.39 -17.44 -6.87
C ILE A 162 7.81 -16.83 -6.83
N ARG A 163 8.76 -17.42 -7.59
CA ARG A 163 10.12 -16.89 -7.65
C ARG A 163 10.13 -15.46 -8.18
N ALA A 164 9.34 -15.18 -9.21
CA ALA A 164 9.21 -13.83 -9.75
C ALA A 164 8.54 -12.89 -8.74
N HIS A 165 7.53 -13.35 -8.00
CA HIS A 165 6.91 -12.56 -6.92
C HIS A 165 7.85 -12.25 -5.76
N LYS A 166 8.74 -13.19 -5.39
CA LYS A 166 9.79 -12.97 -4.39
C LYS A 166 10.79 -11.90 -4.84
N ILE A 167 11.16 -11.89 -6.12
CA ILE A 167 12.00 -10.83 -6.69
C ILE A 167 11.21 -9.51 -6.72
N LEU A 168 9.94 -9.57 -7.10
CA LEU A 168 9.07 -8.40 -7.19
C LEU A 168 8.94 -7.70 -5.84
N VAL A 169 8.68 -8.41 -4.74
CA VAL A 169 8.57 -7.76 -3.42
C VAL A 169 9.87 -7.07 -3.02
N LEU A 170 11.03 -7.63 -3.36
CA LEU A 170 12.33 -7.02 -3.07
C LEU A 170 12.53 -5.74 -3.88
N LEU A 171 12.25 -5.78 -5.19
CA LEU A 171 12.33 -4.62 -6.07
C LEU A 171 11.34 -3.53 -5.65
N TRP A 172 10.11 -3.93 -5.30
CA TRP A 172 9.06 -3.03 -4.84
C TRP A 172 9.45 -2.36 -3.52
N SER A 173 9.97 -3.13 -2.57
CA SER A 173 10.41 -2.61 -1.27
C SER A 173 11.61 -1.68 -1.43
N ALA A 174 12.59 -2.05 -2.27
CA ALA A 174 13.74 -1.20 -2.56
C ALA A 174 13.31 0.09 -3.28
N GLY A 175 12.39 0.01 -4.23
CA GLY A 175 11.84 1.17 -4.95
C GLY A 175 11.14 2.13 -3.99
N PHE A 176 10.24 1.62 -3.15
CA PHE A 176 9.54 2.42 -2.13
C PHE A 176 10.52 3.07 -1.15
N LEU A 177 11.43 2.30 -0.55
CA LEU A 177 12.39 2.85 0.41
C LEU A 177 13.35 3.86 -0.21
N SER A 178 13.70 3.70 -1.49
CA SER A 178 14.52 4.68 -2.23
C SER A 178 13.76 5.97 -2.45
N GLN A 179 12.46 5.90 -2.76
CA GLN A 179 11.60 7.07 -2.86
C GLN A 179 11.51 7.82 -1.52
N GLU A 180 11.22 7.11 -0.43
CA GLU A 180 11.13 7.71 0.92
C GLU A 180 12.47 8.34 1.35
N ALA A 181 13.59 7.65 1.12
CA ALA A 181 14.91 8.17 1.43
C ALA A 181 15.23 9.44 0.62
N LEU A 182 14.79 9.49 -0.64
CA LEU A 182 14.96 10.66 -1.48
C LEU A 182 14.13 11.85 -0.98
N GLN A 183 12.87 11.63 -0.58
CA GLN A 183 12.02 12.69 -0.03
C GLN A 183 12.65 13.32 1.22
N ILE A 184 13.16 12.47 2.13
CA ILE A 184 13.90 12.91 3.31
C ILE A 184 15.16 13.71 2.92
N ALA A 185 15.92 13.23 1.93
CA ALA A 185 17.16 13.89 1.50
C ALA A 185 16.93 15.25 0.81
N ILE A 186 15.81 15.41 0.10
CA ILE A 186 15.41 16.67 -0.54
C ILE A 186 14.83 17.66 0.50
N GLY A 187 14.58 17.21 1.74
CA GLY A 187 14.05 18.04 2.81
C GLY A 187 12.58 18.41 2.61
N LEU A 188 11.86 17.62 1.82
CA LEU A 188 10.42 17.73 1.63
C LEU A 188 9.71 17.06 2.80
#